data_AF-A0A4Q3FKK5-F1
#
_entry.id   AF-A0A4Q3FKK5-F1
#
_cell.length_a   1.000
_cell.length_b   1.000
_cell.length_c   1.000
_cell.angle_alpha   90.00
_cell.angle_beta   90.00
_cell.angle_gamma   90.00
#
_symmetry.space_group_name_H-M   'P 1'
#
loop_
_entity.id
_entity.type
_entity.pdbx_description
1 polymer ?
#
loop_
_entity_poly.entity_id
_entity_poly.type
_entity_poly.pdbx_seq_one_letter_code
_entity_poly.pdbx_strand_id
1 'polypeptide(L)' 'MAVLQISGETPRRKYAAKRELYRETCQDEEGNRHIVIVWQNKPGLSTVSYSLDDGTPVHYEDDCHFATPSGQMLTRCED' A
#
# COMPACT_ATOMS: atom_id res chain seq x y z
N MET A 1 7.22 -15.27 36.26
CA MET A 1 7.03 -15.32 34.80
C MET A 1 5.76 -14.56 34.50
N ALA A 2 5.84 -13.41 33.84
CA ALA A 2 4.65 -12.61 33.50
C ALA A 2 4.84 -12.06 32.09
N VAL A 3 3.94 -12.43 31.18
CA VAL A 3 3.75 -11.79 29.89
C VAL A 3 2.24 -11.70 29.68
N LEU A 4 1.71 -10.52 29.35
CA LEU A 4 1.35 -10.20 27.96
C LEU A 4 0.83 -8.76 27.86
N GLN A 5 1.29 -8.08 26.81
CA GLN A 5 1.12 -6.65 26.54
C GLN A 5 -0.30 -6.32 26.06
N ILE A 6 -0.82 -5.20 26.58
CA ILE A 6 -2.07 -4.57 26.17
C ILE A 6 -1.88 -3.78 24.86
N SER A 7 -2.63 -4.15 23.81
CA SER A 7 -2.72 -3.38 22.56
C SER A 7 -4.12 -2.79 22.47
N GLY A 8 -4.23 -1.48 22.64
CA GLY A 8 -5.47 -0.72 22.56
C GLY A 8 -6.13 -0.78 21.17
N GLU A 9 -7.46 -0.80 21.17
CA GLU A 9 -8.33 -1.11 20.06
C GLU A 9 -8.72 0.14 19.24
N THR A 10 -8.63 0.05 17.90
CA THR A 10 -9.50 0.76 16.95
C THR A 10 -10.03 -0.25 15.91
N PRO A 11 -11.29 -0.12 15.47
CA PRO A 11 -12.00 -1.22 14.84
C PRO A 11 -11.60 -1.43 13.37
N ARG A 12 -11.30 -2.69 13.05
CA ARG A 12 -11.43 -3.33 11.73
C ARG A 12 -10.52 -2.84 10.58
N ARG A 13 -9.28 -3.33 10.59
CA ARG A 13 -8.78 -4.11 9.45
C ARG A 13 -7.61 -4.96 9.92
N LYS A 14 -7.76 -6.28 9.82
CA LYS A 14 -6.70 -7.26 10.02
C LYS A 14 -5.66 -7.13 8.90
N TYR A 15 -4.91 -6.02 8.82
CA TYR A 15 -3.71 -5.94 7.99
C TYR A 15 -2.62 -6.65 8.77
N ALA A 16 -2.65 -7.97 8.66
CA ALA A 16 -1.70 -8.89 9.27
C ALA A 16 -0.27 -8.43 8.99
N ALA A 17 0.42 -7.90 10.00
CA ALA A 17 1.88 -7.83 10.12
C ALA A 17 2.68 -7.47 8.83
N LYS A 18 2.13 -6.68 7.91
CA LYS A 18 2.83 -6.20 6.72
C LYS A 18 3.65 -4.99 7.11
N ARG A 19 4.93 -5.01 6.78
CA ARG A 19 5.83 -3.89 7.06
C ARG A 19 5.74 -2.91 5.89
N GLU A 20 5.38 -1.66 6.16
CA GLU A 20 5.52 -0.59 5.18
C GLU A 20 7.00 -0.46 4.81
N LEU A 21 7.31 -0.54 3.51
CA LEU A 21 8.66 -0.33 2.99
C LEU A 21 8.88 1.14 2.68
N TYR A 22 8.04 1.69 1.80
CA TYR A 22 8.04 3.08 1.39
C TYR A 22 6.69 3.45 0.77
N ARG A 23 6.48 4.75 0.55
CA ARG A 23 5.31 5.31 -0.12
C ARG A 23 5.76 6.21 -1.27
N GLU A 24 5.06 6.13 -2.39
CA GLU A 24 5.29 6.93 -3.59
C GLU A 24 4.08 7.81 -3.87
N THR A 25 4.33 9.00 -4.41
CA THR A 25 3.27 9.88 -4.89
C THR A 25 3.05 9.60 -6.35
N CYS A 26 1.83 9.21 -6.69
CA CYS A 26 1.37 8.97 -8.04
C CYS A 26 0.26 9.95 -8.39
N GLN A 27 -0.09 10.03 -9.66
CA GLN A 27 -1.19 10.82 -10.17
C GLN A 27 -1.99 9.98 -11.16
N ASP A 28 -3.32 10.09 -11.18
CA ASP A 28 -4.12 9.47 -12.24
C ASP A 28 -4.23 10.36 -13.47
N GLU A 29 -4.82 9.80 -14.54
CA GLU A 29 -5.13 10.52 -15.78
C GLU A 29 -5.97 11.79 -15.57
N GLU A 30 -6.71 11.89 -14.47
CA GLU A 30 -7.51 13.06 -14.12
C GLU A 30 -6.69 14.16 -13.42
N GLY A 31 -5.44 13.86 -13.04
CA GLY A 31 -4.56 14.78 -12.35
C GLY A 31 -4.68 14.75 -10.84
N ASN A 32 -5.43 13.83 -10.23
CA ASN A 32 -5.49 13.71 -8.78
C ASN A 32 -4.26 12.98 -8.27
N ARG A 33 -3.72 13.43 -7.13
CA ARG A 33 -2.53 12.84 -6.52
C ARG A 33 -2.95 11.75 -5.56
N HIS A 34 -2.39 10.57 -5.74
CA HIS A 34 -2.62 9.38 -4.94
C HIS A 34 -1.32 8.92 -4.32
N ILE A 35 -1.36 8.53 -3.04
CA ILE A 35 -0.21 7.98 -2.35
C ILE A 35 -0.30 6.47 -2.41
N VAL A 36 0.65 5.83 -3.10
CA VAL A 36 0.78 4.37 -3.16
C VAL A 36 1.76 3.92 -2.09
N ILE A 37 1.32 3.06 -1.20
CA ILE A 37 2.10 2.46 -0.12
C ILE A 37 2.53 1.05 -0.52
N VAL A 38 3.83 0.81 -0.43
CA VAL A 38 4.44 -0.49 -0.72
C VAL A 38 4.63 -1.27 0.57
N TRP A 39 3.97 -2.42 0.65
CA TRP A 39 3.97 -3.32 1.79
C TRP A 39 4.82 -4.55 1.52
N GLN A 40 5.69 -4.91 2.46
CA GLN A 40 6.35 -6.21 2.46
C GLN A 40 5.45 -7.25 3.15
N ASN A 41 5.05 -8.28 2.39
CA ASN A 41 4.14 -9.31 2.91
C ASN A 41 4.86 -10.31 3.81
N LYS A 42 6.13 -10.66 3.50
CA LYS A 42 6.98 -11.48 4.37
C LYS A 42 8.45 -11.07 4.28
N PRO A 43 9.18 -11.06 5.40
CA PRO A 43 10.62 -10.90 5.37
C PRO A 43 11.27 -12.08 4.65
N GLY A 44 12.06 -11.81 3.61
CA GLY A 44 12.75 -12.83 2.81
C GLY A 44 12.06 -13.26 1.51
N LEU A 45 10.86 -12.74 1.21
CA LEU A 45 10.21 -12.87 -0.09
C LEU A 45 10.24 -11.50 -0.81
N SER A 46 10.66 -11.48 -2.07
CA SER A 46 10.60 -10.27 -2.92
C SER A 46 9.18 -9.87 -3.33
N THR A 47 8.16 -10.56 -2.82
CA THR A 47 6.76 -10.24 -3.08
C THR A 47 6.33 -9.09 -2.18
N VAL A 48 6.07 -7.95 -2.81
CA VAL A 48 5.47 -6.78 -2.20
C VAL A 48 3.99 -6.68 -2.56
N SER A 49 3.23 -5.95 -1.76
CA SER A 49 1.83 -5.62 -2.03
C SER A 49 1.67 -4.12 -2.07
N TYR A 50 0.87 -3.62 -3.00
CA TYR A 50 0.67 -2.19 -3.19
C TYR A 50 -0.74 -1.83 -2.72
N SER A 51 -0.87 -0.71 -2.04
CA SER A 51 -2.17 -0.19 -1.60
C SER A 51 -2.12 1.31 -1.54
N LEU A 52 -3.20 1.99 -1.88
CA LEU A 52 -3.33 3.42 -1.66
C LEU A 52 -3.40 3.75 -0.18
N ASP A 53 -3.13 5.00 0.15
CA ASP A 53 -3.30 5.57 1.50
C ASP A 53 -4.71 5.39 2.05
N ASP A 54 -5.73 5.41 1.18
CA ASP A 54 -7.12 5.10 1.53
C ASP A 54 -7.34 3.61 1.93
N GLY A 55 -6.34 2.75 1.69
CA GLY A 55 -6.38 1.31 1.95
C GLY A 55 -6.86 0.47 0.78
N THR A 56 -7.15 1.09 -0.36
CA THR A 56 -7.52 0.42 -1.62
C THR A 56 -6.31 -0.34 -2.17
N PRO A 57 -6.40 -1.67 -2.38
CA PRO A 57 -5.30 -2.42 -2.99
C PRO A 57 -5.15 -2.01 -4.45
N VAL A 58 -3.92 -1.88 -4.94
CA VAL A 58 -3.63 -1.58 -6.35
C VAL A 58 -2.71 -2.64 -6.92
N HIS A 59 -2.81 -2.86 -8.22
CA HIS A 59 -1.96 -3.77 -8.96
C HIS A 59 -0.86 -2.97 -9.64
N TYR A 60 0.40 -3.30 -9.36
CA TYR A 60 1.52 -2.80 -10.14
C TYR A 60 1.48 -3.47 -11.53
N GLU A 61 1.37 -2.68 -12.58
CA GLU A 61 1.38 -3.17 -13.96
C GLU A 61 2.81 -3.11 -14.52
N ASP A 62 3.34 -1.91 -14.77
CA ASP A 62 4.61 -1.77 -15.47
C ASP A 62 5.25 -0.39 -15.20
N ASP A 63 6.58 -0.36 -15.10
CA ASP A 63 7.44 0.81 -14.87
C ASP A 63 6.68 2.09 -14.48
N CYS A 64 6.21 2.16 -13.22
CA CYS A 64 5.47 3.29 -12.63
C CYS A 64 3.95 3.38 -12.86
N HIS A 65 3.31 2.39 -13.46
CA HIS A 65 1.85 2.33 -13.65
C HIS A 65 1.21 1.40 -12.61
N PHE A 66 0.19 1.90 -11.92
CA PHE A 66 -0.61 1.12 -10.97
C PHE A 66 -2.07 1.15 -11.38
N ALA A 67 -2.66 -0.02 -11.58
CA ALA A 67 -4.08 -0.17 -11.83
C ALA A 67 -4.85 -0.33 -10.52
N THR A 68 -5.84 0.52 -10.33
CA THR A 68 -6.84 0.33 -9.26
C THR A 68 -7.86 -0.72 -9.69
N PRO A 69 -8.50 -1.43 -8.74
CA PRO A 69 -9.61 -2.34 -9.04
C PRO A 69 -10.83 -1.64 -9.65
N SER A 70 -10.89 -0.31 -9.53
CA SER A 70 -11.91 0.53 -10.18
C SER A 70 -11.61 0.77 -11.67
N GLY A 71 -10.45 0.37 -12.17
CA GLY A 71 -10.02 0.62 -13.55
C GLY A 71 -9.33 1.97 -13.78
N GLN A 72 -9.05 2.74 -12.72
CA GLN A 72 -8.20 3.93 -12.82
C GLN A 72 -6.74 3.52 -12.87
N MET A 73 -5.97 4.21 -13.72
CA MET A 73 -4.53 4.02 -13.86
C MET A 73 -3.78 5.18 -13.19
N LEU A 74 -2.86 4.85 -12.30
CA LEU A 74 -2.02 5.79 -11.58
C LEU A 74 -0.62 5.74 -12.18
N THR A 75 -0.05 6.87 -12.52
CA THR A 75 1.33 7.04 -12.98
C THR A 75 2.17 7.66 -11.86
N ARG A 76 3.43 7.24 -11.70
CA ARG A 76 4.32 7.87 -10.71
C ARG A 76 4.53 9.34 -11.10
N CYS A 77 4.34 10.24 -10.14
CA CYS A 77 4.85 11.59 -10.30
C CYS A 77 6.37 11.52 -10.15
N GLU A 78 7.10 11.68 -11.25
CA GLU A 78 8.49 12.10 -11.14
C GLU A 78 8.49 13.56 -10.62
N ASP A 79 9.25 13.80 -9.55
CA ASP A 79 9.42 15.11 -8.89
C ASP A 79 10.06 16.15 -9.82
#